data_AF-A0A8K0QGB6-F1
#
_entry.id   AF-A0A8K0QGB6-F1
#
_cell.length_a   1.000
_cell.length_b   1.000
_cell.length_c   1.000
_cell.angle_alpha   90.00
_cell.angle_beta   90.00
_cell.angle_gamma   90.00
#
_symmetry.space_group_name_H-M   'P 1'
#
loop_
_entity.id
_entity.type
_entity.pdbx_description
1 polymer ?
#
loop_
_entity_poly.entity_id
_entity_poly.type
_entity_poly.pdbx_seq_one_letter_code
_entity_poly.pdbx_strand_id
1 'polypeptide(L)'
;MLFQTILIAAAAIMPAMAAQFCGDSNLGGGCETFSADGKCHNLNKKDWLSSYDTEGANCQFFDNNGCFEQLFAANGRDGNLRNGQYNDQVNSIICKKASFLSLGRRNSMRSTAQVRASMHGRVQDVVATLDEMQKDKGMAGYGP
;
A
#
# COMPACT_ATOMS: atom_id res chain seq x y z
N MET A 1 10.30 -43.06 41.79
CA MET A 1 9.61 -42.93 40.48
C MET A 1 10.10 -41.63 39.86
N LEU A 2 10.94 -41.70 38.82
CA LEU A 2 11.54 -40.54 38.15
C LEU A 2 10.63 -40.11 36.99
N PHE A 3 10.00 -38.94 37.10
CA PHE A 3 9.24 -38.34 36.01
C PHE A 3 10.21 -37.60 35.08
N GLN A 4 10.41 -38.14 33.88
CA GLN A 4 11.19 -37.52 32.82
C GLN A 4 10.33 -36.47 32.12
N THR A 5 10.66 -35.20 32.31
CA THR A 5 9.97 -34.07 31.65
C THR A 5 10.49 -33.94 30.22
N ILE A 6 9.65 -34.27 29.24
CA ILE A 6 9.96 -34.08 27.81
C ILE A 6 9.73 -32.60 27.49
N LEU A 7 10.81 -31.85 27.29
CA LEU A 7 10.75 -30.54 26.66
C LEU A 7 10.46 -30.72 25.17
N ILE A 8 9.24 -30.37 24.75
CA ILE A 8 8.90 -30.26 23.33
C ILE A 8 9.33 -28.86 22.87
N ALA A 9 10.43 -28.79 22.12
CA ALA A 9 10.81 -27.58 21.42
C ALA A 9 9.84 -27.37 20.24
N ALA A 10 8.94 -26.38 20.36
CA ALA A 10 8.11 -25.97 19.24
C ALA A 10 8.98 -25.20 18.23
N ALA A 11 9.25 -25.82 17.08
CA ALA A 11 9.82 -25.09 15.95
C ALA A 11 8.74 -24.13 15.41
N ALA A 12 8.99 -22.82 15.50
CA ALA A 12 8.13 -21.82 14.90
C ALA A 12 8.20 -21.93 13.37
N ILE A 13 7.19 -22.54 12.76
CA ILE A 13 6.98 -22.53 11.31
C ILE A 13 6.49 -21.13 10.96
N MET A 14 7.41 -20.22 10.65
CA MET A 14 7.03 -18.93 10.08
C MET A 14 6.40 -19.18 8.71
N PRO A 15 5.16 -18.71 8.44
CA PRO A 15 4.54 -18.87 7.14
C PRO A 15 5.46 -18.23 6.09
N ALA A 16 5.78 -18.99 5.05
CA ALA A 16 6.52 -18.46 3.92
C ALA A 16 5.64 -17.37 3.28
N MET A 17 6.09 -16.11 3.33
CA MET A 17 5.40 -15.04 2.62
C MET A 17 5.32 -15.38 1.15
N ALA A 18 4.12 -15.35 0.61
CA ALA A 18 3.82 -15.63 -0.76
C ALA A 18 3.05 -14.46 -1.38
N ALA A 19 3.11 -14.32 -2.69
CA ALA A 19 2.35 -13.33 -3.43
C ALA A 19 1.46 -14.07 -4.43
N GLN A 20 0.20 -13.66 -4.51
CA GLN A 20 -0.80 -14.23 -5.40
C GLN A 20 -1.01 -13.30 -6.60
N PHE A 21 -1.06 -13.89 -7.79
CA PHE A 21 -1.18 -13.20 -9.07
C PHE A 21 -2.26 -13.89 -9.90
N CYS A 22 -3.21 -13.13 -10.42
CA CYS A 22 -4.42 -13.67 -11.01
C CYS A 22 -4.71 -13.10 -12.40
N GLY A 23 -5.29 -13.97 -13.24
CA GLY A 23 -5.62 -13.66 -14.63
C GLY A 23 -6.81 -12.73 -14.82
N ASP A 24 -7.72 -12.67 -13.84
CA ASP A 24 -8.89 -11.78 -13.85
C ASP A 24 -8.79 -10.71 -12.77
N SER A 25 -9.70 -9.73 -12.82
CA SER A 25 -9.83 -8.70 -11.80
C SER A 25 -10.31 -9.28 -10.45
N ASN A 26 -10.04 -8.54 -9.38
CA ASN A 26 -10.43 -8.81 -8.00
C ASN A 26 -9.93 -10.14 -7.42
N LEU A 27 -8.75 -10.59 -7.83
CA LEU A 27 -8.16 -11.90 -7.47
C LEU A 27 -9.00 -13.09 -7.95
N GLY A 28 -9.67 -12.93 -9.10
CA GLY A 28 -10.48 -13.98 -9.73
C GLY A 28 -9.73 -14.77 -10.80
N GLY A 29 -10.40 -15.80 -11.33
CA GLY A 29 -9.89 -16.59 -12.44
C GLY A 29 -8.76 -17.55 -12.04
N GLY A 30 -7.92 -17.92 -13.01
CA GLY A 30 -6.72 -18.70 -12.72
C GLY A 30 -5.70 -17.84 -11.98
N CYS A 31 -5.16 -18.34 -10.87
CA CYS A 31 -4.16 -17.65 -10.06
C CYS A 31 -2.91 -18.51 -9.86
N GLU A 32 -1.77 -17.84 -9.69
CA GLU A 32 -0.50 -18.44 -9.33
C GLU A 32 0.05 -17.77 -8.07
N THR A 33 0.73 -18.57 -7.25
CA THR A 33 1.31 -18.11 -5.98
C THR A 33 2.81 -18.31 -6.04
N PHE A 34 3.57 -17.22 -5.86
CA PHE A 34 5.03 -17.25 -5.84
C PHE A 34 5.55 -16.97 -4.44
N SER A 35 6.60 -17.68 -4.05
CA SER A 35 7.30 -17.41 -2.80
C SER A 35 8.08 -16.10 -2.90
N ALA A 36 8.13 -15.32 -1.82
CA ALA A 36 8.93 -14.11 -1.73
C ALA A 36 10.43 -14.41 -1.49
N ASP A 37 11.02 -15.26 -2.33
CA ASP A 37 12.39 -15.79 -2.22
C ASP A 37 13.44 -14.95 -2.96
N GLY A 38 13.02 -13.87 -3.62
CA GLY A 38 13.87 -12.98 -4.39
C GLY A 38 14.31 -13.53 -5.74
N LYS A 39 13.78 -14.68 -6.18
CA LYS A 39 14.04 -15.22 -7.51
C LYS A 39 13.13 -14.59 -8.55
N CYS A 40 13.58 -14.65 -9.80
CA CYS A 40 12.78 -14.29 -10.96
C CYS A 40 11.84 -15.43 -11.34
N HIS A 41 10.55 -15.11 -11.44
CA HIS A 41 9.50 -16.03 -11.85
C HIS A 41 8.93 -15.56 -13.19
N ASN A 42 9.09 -16.38 -14.24
CA ASN A 42 8.49 -16.10 -15.55
C ASN A 42 7.06 -16.62 -15.55
N LEU A 43 6.11 -15.77 -15.93
CA LEU A 43 4.69 -16.15 -15.98
C LEU A 43 4.39 -17.08 -17.16
N ASN A 44 5.19 -16.99 -18.24
CA ASN A 44 4.99 -17.73 -19.50
C ASN A 44 3.57 -17.58 -20.08
N LYS A 45 2.87 -16.51 -19.72
CA LYS A 45 1.52 -16.18 -20.16
C LYS A 45 1.53 -14.69 -20.48
N LYS A 46 1.62 -14.39 -21.77
CA LYS A 46 1.56 -13.02 -22.26
C LYS A 46 0.18 -12.44 -21.93
N ASP A 47 0.13 -11.15 -21.57
CA ASP A 47 -1.12 -10.41 -21.42
C ASP A 47 -2.09 -11.05 -20.39
N TRP A 48 -1.57 -11.73 -19.36
CA TRP A 48 -2.39 -12.52 -18.44
C TRP A 48 -2.69 -11.80 -17.13
N LEU A 49 -1.70 -11.15 -16.53
CA LEU A 49 -1.83 -10.63 -15.17
C LEU A 49 -2.82 -9.45 -15.09
N SER A 50 -3.91 -9.62 -14.34
CA SER A 50 -4.96 -8.60 -14.17
C SER A 50 -5.18 -8.16 -12.72
N SER A 51 -4.76 -8.94 -11.72
CA SER A 51 -4.79 -8.52 -10.31
C SER A 51 -3.73 -9.24 -9.47
N TYR A 52 -3.36 -8.67 -8.33
CA TYR A 52 -2.37 -9.27 -7.42
C TYR A 52 -2.61 -8.92 -5.95
N ASP A 53 -2.11 -9.77 -5.07
CA ASP A 53 -1.91 -9.51 -3.65
C ASP A 53 -0.51 -9.98 -3.25
N THR A 54 0.34 -9.06 -2.79
CA THR A 54 1.71 -9.41 -2.41
C THR A 54 1.84 -9.96 -0.99
N GLU A 55 0.76 -9.98 -0.20
CA GLU A 55 0.72 -10.41 1.21
C GLU A 55 1.87 -9.84 2.06
N GLY A 56 2.22 -8.58 1.80
CA GLY A 56 3.30 -7.88 2.51
C GLY A 56 4.70 -8.07 1.91
N ALA A 57 4.88 -8.87 0.87
CA ALA A 57 6.11 -8.89 0.07
C ALA A 57 6.28 -7.61 -0.77
N ASN A 58 7.52 -7.25 -1.09
CA ASN A 58 7.83 -6.18 -2.05
C ASN A 58 8.14 -6.84 -3.41
N CYS A 59 7.29 -6.59 -4.40
CA CYS A 59 7.37 -7.24 -5.71
C CYS A 59 7.75 -6.23 -6.80
N GLN A 60 8.63 -6.64 -7.70
CA GLN A 60 9.03 -5.94 -8.91
C GLN A 60 8.45 -6.68 -10.11
N PHE A 61 7.93 -5.92 -11.07
CA PHE A 61 7.24 -6.42 -12.27
C PHE A 61 8.03 -6.00 -13.50
N PHE A 62 8.14 -6.89 -14.49
CA PHE A 62 9.01 -6.73 -15.64
C PHE A 62 8.27 -7.08 -16.93
N ASP A 63 8.62 -6.43 -18.04
CA ASP A 63 8.00 -6.63 -19.35
C ASP A 63 8.59 -7.81 -20.13
N ASN A 64 9.73 -8.33 -19.70
CA ASN A 64 10.45 -9.40 -20.35
C ASN A 64 10.55 -10.64 -19.46
N ASN A 65 10.95 -11.74 -20.06
CA ASN A 65 11.35 -12.92 -19.31
C ASN A 65 12.75 -12.71 -18.72
N GLY A 66 13.00 -13.23 -17.52
CA GLY A 66 14.30 -13.13 -16.86
C GLY A 66 14.53 -11.87 -16.03
N CYS A 67 13.51 -11.01 -15.90
CA CYS A 67 13.49 -9.87 -14.98
C CYS A 67 14.60 -8.82 -15.22
N PHE A 68 14.79 -8.39 -16.48
CA PHE A 68 15.83 -7.41 -16.83
C PHE A 68 15.29 -5.96 -16.96
N GLU A 69 14.09 -5.78 -17.50
CA GLU A 69 13.50 -4.47 -17.78
C GLU A 69 12.32 -4.22 -16.84
N GLN A 70 12.59 -3.54 -15.73
CA GLN A 70 11.60 -3.32 -14.69
C GLN A 70 10.55 -2.29 -15.16
N LEU A 71 9.27 -2.67 -15.10
CA LEU A 71 8.13 -1.77 -15.32
C LEU A 71 7.83 -0.95 -14.07
N PHE A 72 7.53 -1.64 -12.96
CA PHE A 72 7.15 -1.01 -11.70
C PHE A 72 7.44 -1.92 -10.50
N ALA A 73 7.31 -1.37 -9.29
CA ALA A 73 7.38 -2.12 -8.04
C ALA A 73 6.16 -1.80 -7.19
N ALA A 74 5.61 -2.81 -6.52
CA ALA A 74 4.44 -2.67 -5.68
C ALA A 74 4.48 -3.53 -4.41
N ASN A 75 3.64 -3.15 -3.46
CA ASN A 75 3.39 -3.86 -2.23
C ASN A 75 1.91 -3.70 -1.88
N GLY A 76 1.32 -4.74 -1.30
CA GLY A 76 -0.11 -4.80 -0.99
C GLY A 76 -0.91 -5.40 -2.14
N ARG A 77 -2.14 -4.92 -2.31
CA ARG A 77 -3.12 -5.51 -3.23
C ARG A 77 -3.52 -4.52 -4.31
N ASP A 78 -3.62 -5.00 -5.55
CA ASP A 78 -4.31 -4.32 -6.65
C ASP A 78 -5.36 -5.26 -7.24
N GLY A 79 -6.62 -4.81 -7.21
CA GLY A 79 -7.75 -5.57 -7.74
C GLY A 79 -7.90 -5.47 -9.24
N ASN A 80 -7.26 -4.53 -9.93
CA ASN A 80 -7.43 -4.39 -11.38
C ASN A 80 -6.29 -3.62 -12.06
N LEU A 81 -5.26 -4.33 -12.48
CA LEU A 81 -4.19 -3.82 -13.33
C LEU A 81 -4.68 -3.35 -14.71
N ARG A 82 -5.85 -3.81 -15.18
CA ARG A 82 -6.37 -3.46 -16.51
C ARG A 82 -6.69 -1.98 -16.69
N ASN A 83 -6.92 -1.27 -15.59
CA ASN A 83 -7.17 0.16 -15.61
C ASN A 83 -5.86 0.99 -15.55
N GLY A 84 -4.71 0.34 -15.46
CA GLY A 84 -3.40 0.96 -15.29
C GLY A 84 -2.58 1.06 -16.58
N GLN A 85 -1.45 1.76 -16.49
CA GLN A 85 -0.51 1.97 -17.60
C GLN A 85 0.17 0.67 -18.07
N TYR A 86 0.28 -0.32 -17.19
CA TYR A 86 1.05 -1.55 -17.42
C TYR A 86 0.15 -2.78 -17.66
N ASN A 87 -1.11 -2.54 -18.04
CA ASN A 87 -2.01 -3.63 -18.41
C ASN A 87 -1.34 -4.52 -19.47
N ASP A 88 -1.46 -5.83 -19.28
CA ASP A 88 -0.99 -6.87 -20.19
C ASP A 88 0.54 -6.92 -20.43
N GLN A 89 1.33 -5.99 -19.88
CA GLN A 89 2.77 -5.92 -20.18
C GLN A 89 3.62 -6.84 -19.30
N VAL A 90 3.12 -7.30 -18.16
CA VAL A 90 3.93 -8.06 -17.20
C VAL A 90 4.18 -9.49 -17.67
N ASN A 91 5.46 -9.85 -17.83
CA ASN A 91 5.89 -11.21 -18.21
C ASN A 91 6.71 -11.93 -17.13
N SER A 92 7.36 -11.20 -16.22
CA SER A 92 8.07 -11.80 -15.09
C SER A 92 8.00 -10.95 -13.83
N ILE A 93 8.24 -11.60 -12.69
CA ILE A 93 8.05 -11.02 -11.35
C ILE A 93 9.20 -11.44 -10.42
N ILE A 94 9.68 -10.52 -9.58
CA ILE A 94 10.56 -10.82 -8.44
C ILE A 94 9.87 -10.35 -7.16
N CYS A 95 9.64 -11.23 -6.20
CA CYS A 95 9.12 -10.86 -4.88
C CYS A 95 10.14 -11.13 -3.78
N LYS A 96 10.34 -10.15 -2.90
CA LYS A 96 11.25 -10.24 -1.74
C LYS A 96 10.46 -9.99 -0.46
N LYS A 97 10.79 -10.73 0.60
CA LYS A 97 10.25 -10.46 1.95
C LYS A 97 10.49 -9.00 2.30
N ALA A 98 9.44 -8.30 2.76
CA ALA A 98 9.62 -6.94 3.25
C ALA A 98 10.53 -6.98 4.47
N SER A 99 11.72 -6.37 4.35
CA SER A 99 12.57 -6.17 5.52
C SER A 99 11.85 -5.21 6.45
N PHE A 100 11.65 -5.61 7.71
CA PHE A 100 10.95 -4.81 8.74
C PHE A 100 11.53 -3.39 8.87
N LEU A 101 12.82 -3.22 8.55
CA LEU A 101 13.53 -1.94 8.50
C LEU A 101 13.03 -0.97 7.40
N SER A 102 12.32 -1.45 6.37
CA SER A 102 11.78 -0.62 5.29
C SER A 102 10.38 -0.05 5.58
N LEU A 103 9.62 -0.69 6.48
CA LEU A 103 8.29 -0.24 6.89
C LEU A 103 8.37 0.98 7.84
N GLY A 104 9.43 1.09 8.63
CA GLY A 104 9.66 2.24 9.51
C GLY A 104 10.04 3.55 8.78
N ARG A 105 10.53 3.49 7.54
CA ARG A 105 10.95 4.69 6.77
C ARG A 105 9.90 5.23 5.80
N ARG A 106 8.95 4.42 5.32
CA ARG A 106 7.93 4.89 4.35
C ARG A 106 6.77 5.66 4.98
N ASN A 107 6.52 5.50 6.27
CA ASN A 107 5.57 6.38 6.99
C ASN A 107 6.10 7.80 7.17
N SER A 108 7.38 8.07 6.91
CA SER A 108 7.97 9.41 7.04
C SER A 108 7.94 10.25 5.75
N MET A 109 7.69 9.66 4.57
CA MET A 109 7.69 10.40 3.29
C MET A 109 6.30 10.67 2.69
N ARG A 110 5.21 10.38 3.42
CA ARG A 110 3.86 10.84 3.05
C ARG A 110 3.37 12.10 3.80
N SER A 111 4.21 12.72 4.64
CA SER A 111 3.79 13.82 5.54
C SER A 111 4.43 15.19 5.29
N THR A 112 4.90 15.49 4.07
CA THR A 112 5.38 16.85 3.75
C THR A 112 4.75 17.46 2.49
N ALA A 113 4.25 16.65 1.54
CA ALA A 113 3.50 17.18 0.40
C ALA A 113 2.00 17.40 0.69
N GLN A 114 1.39 16.64 1.61
CA GLN A 114 -0.03 16.77 1.96
C GLN A 114 -0.31 17.72 3.14
N VAL A 115 0.71 18.12 3.91
CA VAL A 115 0.53 19.11 5.01
C VAL A 115 0.53 20.54 4.47
N ARG A 116 1.04 20.81 3.26
CA ARG A 116 0.96 22.14 2.64
C ARG A 116 -0.35 22.45 1.92
N ALA A 117 -1.15 21.44 1.58
CA ALA A 117 -2.49 21.66 1.01
C ALA A 117 -3.58 21.84 2.08
N SER A 118 -3.32 21.45 3.33
CA SER A 118 -4.32 21.49 4.42
C SER A 118 -4.11 22.64 5.43
N MET A 119 -3.22 23.60 5.12
CA MET A 119 -3.06 24.83 5.92
C MET A 119 -3.50 26.12 5.19
N HIS A 120 -3.87 26.07 3.92
CA HIS A 120 -4.47 27.22 3.22
C HIS A 120 -6.00 27.20 3.19
N GLY A 121 -6.64 26.08 3.55
CA GLY A 121 -8.11 25.97 3.59
C GLY A 121 -8.76 26.26 4.94
N ARG A 122 -7.98 26.60 5.98
CA ARG A 122 -8.47 26.81 7.36
C ARG A 122 -8.22 28.20 7.93
N VAL A 123 -7.84 29.16 7.09
CA VAL A 123 -7.65 30.57 7.49
C VAL A 123 -8.73 31.48 6.90
N GLN A 124 -9.68 30.96 6.10
CA GLN A 124 -10.81 31.76 5.62
C GLN A 124 -12.11 31.56 6.42
N ASP A 125 -12.26 30.47 7.18
CA ASP A 125 -13.48 30.21 7.97
C ASP A 125 -13.45 30.76 9.40
N VAL A 126 -12.40 31.49 9.80
CA VAL A 126 -12.35 32.18 11.11
C VAL A 126 -12.58 33.69 11.00
N VAL A 127 -12.67 34.22 9.77
CA VAL A 127 -12.96 35.66 9.52
C VAL A 127 -14.46 35.92 9.30
N ALA A 128 -15.30 34.88 9.27
CA ALA A 128 -16.75 35.00 9.08
C ALA A 128 -17.57 34.96 10.39
N THR A 129 -16.93 35.09 11.56
CA THR A 129 -17.63 35.00 12.86
C THR A 129 -17.24 36.09 13.85
N LEU A 130 -17.02 37.32 13.36
CA LEU A 130 -16.81 38.51 14.22
C LEU A 130 -17.60 39.76 13.77
N ASP A 131 -18.32 39.73 12.65
CA ASP A 131 -19.10 40.88 12.15
C ASP A 131 -20.58 40.90 12.60
N GLU A 132 -21.13 39.79 13.13
CA GLU A 132 -22.53 39.73 13.56
C GLU A 132 -22.78 40.00 15.06
N MET A 133 -21.73 40.29 15.85
CA MET A 133 -21.88 40.53 17.31
C MET A 133 -21.86 42.01 17.73
N GLN A 134 -21.74 42.98 16.80
CA GLN A 134 -21.76 44.41 17.14
C GLN A 134 -23.12 45.10 16.95
N LYS A 135 -24.18 44.38 16.56
CA LYS A 135 -25.49 45.02 16.32
C LYS A 135 -26.47 45.01 17.51
N ASP A 136 -26.12 44.38 18.63
CA ASP A 136 -27.11 44.10 19.69
C ASP A 136 -26.74 44.56 21.12
N LYS A 137 -25.81 45.51 21.28
CA LYS A 137 -25.57 46.18 22.57
C LYS A 137 -25.26 47.66 22.41
N GLY A 138 -26.26 48.51 22.60
CA GLY A 138 -26.05 49.96 22.70
C GLY A 138 -27.32 50.81 22.71
N MET A 139 -28.27 50.50 23.59
CA MET A 139 -29.31 51.47 24.00
C MET A 139 -28.71 52.63 24.82
N ALA A 140 -29.34 53.80 24.69
CA ALA A 140 -29.37 54.96 25.62
C ALA A 140 -28.05 55.73 25.81
N GLY A 141 -27.96 57.06 25.87
CA GLY A 141 -28.91 58.18 26.02
C GLY A 141 -28.12 59.39 26.58
N TYR A 142 -28.75 60.60 26.60
CA TYR A 142 -28.28 61.90 27.14
C TYR A 142 -27.18 62.62 26.34
N GLY A 143 -27.41 63.82 25.78
CA GLY A 143 -27.74 65.11 26.41
C GLY A 143 -26.48 66.01 26.32
N PRO A 144 -26.52 67.36 26.33
CA PRO A 144 -27.57 68.27 26.84
C PRO A 144 -28.51 68.87 25.79
#